data_AF-A0A914PAJ2-F1
#
_entry.id   AF-A0A914PAJ2-F1
#
_cell.length_a   1.000
_cell.length_b   1.000
_cell.length_c   1.000
_cell.angle_alpha   90.00
_cell.angle_beta   90.00
_cell.angle_gamma   90.00
#
_symmetry.space_group_name_H-M   'P 1'
#
loop_
_entity.id
_entity.type
_entity.pdbx_description
1 polymer ?
#
loop_
_entity_poly.entity_id
_entity_poly.type
_entity_poly.pdbx_seq_one_letter_code
_entity_poly.pdbx_strand_id
1 'polypeptide(L)'
;MITGKAFDHFETSRVEYAEILARWGMFKKSAEVLKFCPSQQPDPFSILIACSQCQQVFDSEDENGDICEKCKQELIICVICDFPCSGLILTCPLCSHGGHLEHMKKWFKEQSICPMGACPCLCPL
;
A
#
# COMPACT_ATOMS: atom_id res chain seq x y z
N MET A 1 -9.70 34.55 -12.19
CA MET A 1 -10.02 33.11 -12.27
C MET A 1 -8.98 32.36 -11.44
N ILE A 2 -9.30 32.03 -10.19
CA ILE A 2 -8.44 31.20 -9.33
C ILE A 2 -9.39 30.31 -8.54
N THR A 3 -9.53 29.04 -8.93
CA THR A 3 -10.27 28.04 -8.15
C THR A 3 -9.30 27.43 -7.14
N GLY A 4 -9.20 28.03 -5.96
CA GLY A 4 -8.61 27.37 -4.81
C GLY A 4 -9.57 26.29 -4.33
N LYS A 5 -9.25 25.00 -4.54
CA LYS A 5 -9.95 23.91 -3.85
C LYS A 5 -9.68 24.10 -2.36
N ALA A 6 -10.71 24.48 -1.60
CA ALA A 6 -10.66 24.45 -0.15
C ALA A 6 -10.37 22.99 0.26
N PHE A 7 -9.21 22.77 0.88
CA PHE A 7 -8.83 21.48 1.45
C PHE A 7 -9.75 21.24 2.66
N ASP A 8 -10.77 20.41 2.50
CA ASP A 8 -11.70 20.06 3.57
C ASP A 8 -10.98 19.13 4.55
N HIS A 9 -10.49 19.67 5.67
CA HIS A 9 -9.78 18.92 6.71
C HIS A 9 -10.57 17.70 7.20
N PHE A 10 -11.90 17.77 7.18
CA PHE A 10 -12.78 16.66 7.55
C PHE A 10 -12.76 15.51 6.53
N GLU A 11 -12.51 15.77 5.24
CA GLU A 11 -12.37 14.73 4.21
C GLU A 11 -11.09 13.90 4.43
N THR A 12 -9.95 14.55 4.72
CA THR A 12 -8.69 13.86 5.04
C THR A 12 -8.84 12.91 6.22
N SER A 13 -9.39 13.38 7.34
CA SER A 13 -9.58 12.53 8.52
C SER A 13 -10.52 11.36 8.29
N ARG A 14 -11.52 11.51 7.41
CA ARG A 14 -12.41 10.41 7.03
C ARG A 14 -11.69 9.35 6.21
N VAL A 15 -10.77 9.73 5.33
CA VAL A 15 -9.97 8.78 4.55
C VAL A 15 -8.98 8.04 5.44
N GLU A 16 -8.24 8.73 6.31
CA GLU A 16 -7.33 8.10 7.28
C GLU A 16 -8.07 7.10 8.18
N TYR A 17 -9.27 7.47 8.64
CA TYR A 17 -10.12 6.57 9.44
C TYR A 17 -10.61 5.36 8.63
N ALA A 18 -11.01 5.58 7.37
CA ALA A 18 -11.43 4.49 6.50
C ALA A 18 -10.29 3.50 6.21
N GLU A 19 -9.05 3.98 6.08
CA GLU A 19 -7.86 3.12 5.94
C GLU A 19 -7.63 2.27 7.19
N ILE A 20 -7.76 2.84 8.39
CA ILE A 20 -7.64 2.10 9.65
C ILE A 20 -8.70 0.99 9.71
N LEU A 21 -9.97 1.32 9.38
CA LEU A 21 -11.04 0.33 9.34
C LEU A 21 -10.75 -0.80 8.33
N ALA A 22 -10.21 -0.47 7.16
CA ALA A 22 -9.83 -1.46 6.15
C ALA A 22 -8.71 -2.37 6.68
N ARG A 23 -7.68 -1.81 7.34
CA ARG A 23 -6.58 -2.57 7.97
C ARG A 23 -7.06 -3.56 9.04
N TRP A 24 -8.18 -3.24 9.71
CA TRP A 24 -8.83 -4.15 10.67
C TRP A 24 -9.79 -5.17 10.01
N GLY A 25 -9.85 -5.24 8.69
CA GLY A 25 -10.76 -6.13 7.96
C GLY A 25 -12.22 -5.65 7.97
N MET A 26 -12.49 -4.41 8.39
CA MET A 26 -13.84 -3.84 8.48
C MET A 26 -14.23 -3.13 7.17
N PHE A 27 -14.09 -3.81 6.04
CA PHE A 27 -14.25 -3.25 4.69
C PHE A 27 -15.59 -2.56 4.47
N LYS A 28 -16.69 -3.13 4.97
CA LYS A 28 -18.03 -2.54 4.81
C LYS A 28 -18.11 -1.16 5.47
N LYS A 29 -17.57 -1.03 6.68
CA LYS A 29 -17.58 0.24 7.41
C LYS A 29 -16.63 1.25 6.77
N SER A 30 -15.46 0.80 6.33
CA SER A 30 -14.52 1.61 5.55
C SER A 30 -15.21 2.19 4.31
N ALA A 31 -15.89 1.36 3.53
CA ALA A 31 -16.64 1.79 2.36
C ALA A 31 -17.80 2.75 2.69
N GLU A 32 -18.47 2.57 3.83
CA GLU A 32 -19.51 3.50 4.30
C GLU A 32 -18.96 4.90 4.61
N VAL A 33 -17.77 5.00 5.19
CA VAL A 33 -17.09 6.28 5.45
C VAL A 33 -16.66 6.95 4.14
N LEU A 34 -16.10 6.18 3.21
CA LEU A 34 -15.61 6.69 1.92
C LEU A 34 -16.71 7.27 1.01
N LYS A 35 -17.99 6.88 1.20
CA LYS A 35 -19.13 7.49 0.49
C LYS A 35 -19.19 9.02 0.64
N PHE A 36 -18.61 9.54 1.72
CA PHE A 36 -18.63 10.97 2.01
C PHE A 36 -17.36 11.70 1.55
N CYS A 37 -16.42 11.02 0.88
CA CYS A 37 -15.16 11.59 0.39
C CYS A 37 -15.09 11.53 -1.15
N PRO A 38 -15.90 12.33 -1.88
CA PRO A 38 -15.98 12.26 -3.34
C PRO A 38 -14.70 12.73 -4.06
N SER A 39 -13.87 13.55 -3.41
CA SER A 39 -12.69 14.16 -4.04
C SER A 39 -11.46 13.23 -4.07
N GLN A 40 -11.49 12.13 -3.31
CA GLN A 40 -10.37 11.20 -3.12
C GLN A 40 -10.74 9.77 -3.52
N GLN A 41 -11.59 9.56 -4.55
CA GLN A 41 -11.72 8.23 -5.15
C GLN A 41 -10.34 7.86 -5.72
N PRO A 42 -9.54 7.00 -5.06
CA PRO A 42 -8.27 6.58 -5.63
C PRO A 42 -8.63 5.74 -6.85
N ASP A 43 -7.83 5.81 -7.91
CA ASP A 43 -7.91 4.74 -8.89
C ASP A 43 -7.57 3.43 -8.15
N PRO A 44 -8.48 2.44 -8.14
CA PRO A 44 -8.29 1.23 -7.33
C PRO A 44 -7.14 0.34 -7.83
N PHE A 45 -6.50 0.69 -8.96
CA PHE A 45 -5.39 -0.03 -9.56
C PHE A 45 -4.06 0.72 -9.47
N SER A 46 -4.04 2.00 -9.10
CA SER A 46 -2.79 2.74 -8.87
C SER A 46 -2.05 2.22 -7.65
N ILE A 47 -0.90 1.57 -7.88
CA ILE A 47 -0.01 1.13 -6.82
C ILE A 47 1.04 2.22 -6.60
N LEU A 48 0.96 2.89 -5.45
CA LEU A 48 1.96 3.87 -5.04
C LEU A 48 2.99 3.19 -4.14
N ILE A 49 4.27 3.40 -4.44
CA ILE A 49 5.39 2.83 -3.68
C ILE A 49 6.11 3.97 -2.96
N ALA A 50 6.29 3.85 -1.64
CA ALA A 50 6.99 4.84 -0.84
C ALA A 50 8.36 4.36 -0.40
N CYS A 51 9.39 5.19 -0.55
CA CYS A 51 10.71 4.90 -0.02
C CYS A 51 10.68 4.84 1.51
N SER A 52 11.17 3.75 2.08
CA SER A 52 11.20 3.54 3.53
C SER A 52 12.08 4.55 4.30
N GLN A 53 13.06 5.18 3.64
CA GLN A 53 13.94 6.16 4.27
C GLN A 53 13.48 7.61 4.14
N CYS A 54 13.07 8.04 2.94
CA CYS A 54 12.74 9.45 2.69
C CYS A 54 11.24 9.71 2.48
N GLN A 55 10.42 8.66 2.42
CA GLN A 55 8.97 8.70 2.21
C GLN A 55 8.55 9.36 0.88
N GLN A 56 9.48 9.53 -0.06
CA GLN A 56 9.13 9.91 -1.42
C GLN A 56 8.29 8.81 -2.05
N VAL A 57 7.20 9.22 -2.72
CA VAL A 57 6.26 8.33 -3.39
C VAL A 57 6.61 8.24 -4.87
N PHE A 58 6.53 7.04 -5.41
CA PHE A 58 6.82 6.66 -6.79
C PHE A 58 5.59 5.95 -7.35
N ASP A 59 5.32 6.13 -8.64
CA ASP A 59 4.29 5.36 -9.32
C ASP A 59 4.86 4.00 -9.73
N SER A 60 4.08 2.94 -9.56
CA SER A 60 4.47 1.60 -10.03
C SER A 60 4.63 1.49 -11.54
N GLU A 61 4.03 2.42 -12.31
CA GLU A 61 4.13 2.45 -13.76
C GLU A 61 5.40 3.15 -14.27
N ASP A 62 6.16 3.82 -13.39
CA ASP A 62 7.40 4.48 -13.76
C ASP A 62 8.47 3.42 -14.11
N GLU A 63 9.00 3.46 -15.33
CA GLU A 63 10.05 2.54 -15.82
C GLU A 63 11.35 2.60 -14.99
N ASN A 64 11.50 3.64 -14.16
CA ASN A 64 12.64 3.88 -13.29
C ASN A 64 12.29 3.66 -11.79
N GLY A 65 11.12 3.07 -11.50
CA GLY A 65 10.48 2.98 -10.19
C GLY A 65 11.02 1.88 -9.25
N ASP A 66 12.17 1.29 -9.55
CA ASP A 66 12.78 0.26 -8.71
C ASP A 66 13.70 0.84 -7.63
N ILE A 67 14.26 2.04 -7.86
CA ILE A 67 15.29 2.64 -7.00
C ILE A 67 14.94 4.09 -6.64
N CYS A 68 14.99 4.40 -5.34
CA CYS A 68 14.95 5.76 -4.86
C CYS A 68 16.25 6.48 -5.23
N GLU A 69 16.21 7.44 -6.16
CA GLU A 69 17.41 8.17 -6.60
C GLU A 69 18.09 8.98 -5.48
N LYS A 70 17.31 9.43 -4.49
CA LYS A 70 17.78 10.23 -3.35
C LYS A 70 18.50 9.37 -2.31
N CYS A 71 17.94 8.21 -1.99
CA CYS A 71 18.50 7.30 -0.98
C CYS A 71 19.46 6.27 -1.57
N LYS A 72 19.44 6.07 -2.90
CA LYS A 72 20.13 4.98 -3.61
C LYS A 72 19.75 3.60 -3.06
N GLN A 73 18.45 3.42 -2.84
CA GLN A 73 17.89 2.20 -2.25
C GLN A 73 16.76 1.66 -3.08
N GLU A 74 16.68 0.34 -3.12
CA GLU A 74 15.60 -0.40 -3.75
C GLU A 74 14.28 -0.11 -3.04
N LEU A 75 13.25 0.17 -3.81
CA LEU A 75 11.96 0.62 -3.29
C LEU A 75 11.15 -0.54 -2.71
N ILE A 76 11.41 -1.77 -3.16
CA ILE A 76 10.65 -2.96 -2.78
C ILE A 76 11.60 -4.04 -2.29
N ILE A 77 11.50 -4.35 -0.99
CA ILE A 77 12.27 -5.40 -0.33
C ILE A 77 11.34 -6.56 0.02
N CYS A 78 11.74 -7.78 -0.31
CA CYS A 78 10.95 -8.96 0.04
C CYS A 78 10.97 -9.21 1.55
N VAL A 79 9.79 -9.29 2.16
CA VAL A 79 9.64 -9.54 3.60
C VAL A 79 10.09 -10.94 4.07
N ILE A 80 10.30 -11.88 3.15
CA ILE A 80 10.68 -13.26 3.46
C ILE A 80 12.20 -13.48 3.38
N CYS A 81 12.86 -12.86 2.39
CA CYS A 81 14.29 -13.07 2.15
C CYS A 81 15.15 -11.82 2.36
N ASP A 82 14.55 -10.66 2.64
CA ASP A 82 15.21 -9.36 2.82
C ASP A 82 16.03 -8.88 1.62
N PHE A 83 15.82 -9.49 0.44
CA PHE A 83 16.45 -9.05 -0.81
C PHE A 83 15.53 -8.15 -1.64
N PRO A 84 16.12 -7.26 -2.47
CA PRO A 84 15.38 -6.47 -3.44
C PRO A 84 14.52 -7.33 -4.36
N CYS A 85 13.30 -6.87 -4.60
CA CYS A 85 12.41 -7.49 -5.55
C CYS A 85 12.73 -7.02 -6.96
N SER A 86 12.81 -7.95 -7.90
CA SER A 86 12.87 -7.65 -9.33
C SER A 86 11.79 -8.43 -10.07
N GLY A 87 11.15 -7.79 -11.04
CA GLY A 87 10.04 -8.37 -11.79
C GLY A 87 8.73 -8.46 -11.00
N LEU A 88 8.02 -9.60 -11.12
CA LEU A 88 6.69 -9.75 -10.53
C LEU A 88 6.75 -9.91 -9.00
N ILE A 89 5.95 -9.09 -8.33
CA ILE A 89 5.78 -9.10 -6.89
C ILE A 89 4.33 -9.35 -6.50
N LEU A 90 4.13 -9.77 -5.26
CA LEU A 90 2.83 -9.71 -4.61
C LEU A 90 2.93 -8.80 -3.39
N THR A 91 1.98 -7.89 -3.25
CA THR A 91 1.84 -7.01 -2.10
C THR A 91 0.43 -7.14 -1.53
N CYS A 92 0.30 -7.02 -0.21
CA CYS A 92 -1.00 -6.97 0.42
C CYS A 92 -1.55 -5.54 0.38
N PRO A 93 -2.74 -5.28 -0.17
CA PRO A 93 -3.30 -3.92 -0.24
C PRO A 93 -3.65 -3.35 1.15
N LEU A 94 -3.72 -4.18 2.19
CA LEU A 94 -4.04 -3.74 3.55
C LEU A 94 -2.82 -3.21 4.30
N CYS A 95 -1.70 -3.93 4.21
CA CYS A 95 -0.52 -3.67 5.04
C CYS A 95 0.71 -3.28 4.24
N SER A 96 0.60 -3.23 2.91
CA SER A 96 1.66 -2.98 1.93
C SER A 96 2.90 -3.88 2.02
N HIS A 97 2.93 -4.86 2.92
CA HIS A 97 3.96 -5.88 2.94
C HIS A 97 3.86 -6.78 1.72
N GLY A 98 5.01 -7.11 1.15
CA GLY A 98 5.08 -7.90 -0.05
C GLY A 98 6.44 -8.52 -0.29
N GLY A 99 6.59 -9.13 -1.46
CA GLY A 99 7.86 -9.70 -1.88
C GLY A 99 7.77 -10.43 -3.21
N HIS A 100 8.83 -11.18 -3.52
CA HIS A 100 8.88 -12.00 -4.73
C HIS A 100 7.67 -12.92 -4.83
N LEU A 101 7.11 -13.02 -6.04
CA LEU A 101 5.94 -13.84 -6.34
C LEU A 101 6.07 -15.27 -5.80
N GLU A 102 7.24 -15.90 -5.96
CA GLU A 102 7.48 -17.28 -5.53
C GLU A 102 7.46 -17.44 -4.00
N HIS A 103 8.14 -16.56 -3.27
CA HIS A 103 8.15 -16.58 -1.81
C HIS A 103 6.75 -16.36 -1.24
N MET A 104 6.04 -15.38 -1.79
CA MET A 104 4.69 -15.03 -1.37
C MET A 104 3.71 -16.17 -1.64
N LYS A 105 3.70 -16.73 -2.86
CA LYS A 105 2.85 -17.89 -3.20
C LYS A 105 3.13 -19.09 -2.30
N LYS A 106 4.40 -19.36 -2.00
CA LYS A 106 4.77 -20.46 -1.12
C LYS A 106 4.22 -20.26 0.30
N TRP A 107 4.35 -19.05 0.85
CA TRP A 107 3.84 -18.72 2.18
C TRP A 107 2.31 -18.83 2.28
N PHE A 108 1.60 -18.19 1.33
CA PHE A 108 0.14 -18.15 1.33
C PHE A 108 -0.54 -19.47 0.97
N LYS A 109 0.23 -20.48 0.55
CA LYS A 109 -0.28 -21.84 0.40
C LYS A 109 -0.73 -22.46 1.73
N GLU A 110 -0.09 -22.09 2.82
CA GLU A 110 -0.31 -22.70 4.15
C GLU A 110 -0.74 -21.69 5.22
N GLN A 111 -0.50 -20.39 4.99
CA GLN A 111 -0.75 -19.32 5.95
C GLN A 111 -1.72 -18.29 5.39
N SER A 112 -2.63 -17.78 6.22
CA SER A 112 -3.50 -16.64 5.89
C SER A 112 -3.05 -15.34 6.58
N ILE A 113 -1.88 -15.35 7.19
CA ILE A 113 -1.29 -14.22 7.93
C ILE A 113 -0.12 -13.64 7.15
N CYS A 114 0.16 -12.36 7.38
CA CYS A 114 1.33 -11.72 6.80
C CYS A 114 2.65 -12.41 7.23
N PRO A 115 3.62 -12.57 6.32
CA PRO A 115 4.94 -13.07 6.69
C PRO A 115 5.70 -12.14 7.64
N MET A 116 5.38 -10.83 7.66
CA MET A 116 5.91 -9.94 8.69
C MET A 116 5.27 -10.26 10.03
N GLY A 117 6.03 -10.88 10.93
CA GLY A 117 5.52 -11.35 12.23
C GLY A 117 4.91 -10.27 13.13
N ALA A 118 5.26 -9.00 12.93
CA ALA A 118 4.67 -7.87 13.67
C ALA A 118 3.37 -7.33 13.03
N CYS A 119 2.97 -7.80 11.84
CA CYS A 119 1.72 -7.39 11.20
C CYS A 119 0.57 -8.31 11.63
N PRO A 120 -0.48 -7.80 12.30
CA PRO A 120 -1.64 -8.59 12.69
C PRO A 120 -2.63 -8.82 11.52
N CYS A 121 -2.24 -8.44 10.30
CA CYS A 121 -3.09 -8.45 9.14
C CYS A 121 -3.34 -9.87 8.61
N LEU A 122 -4.61 -10.22 8.42
CA LEU A 122 -5.04 -11.40 7.66
C LEU A 122 -5.01 -11.04 6.17
N CYS A 123 -3.89 -11.27 5.51
CA CYS A 123 -3.72 -10.94 4.11
C CYS A 123 -4.53 -11.92 3.25
N PRO A 124 -5.56 -11.46 2.51
CA PRO A 124 -6.34 -12.32 1.62
C PRO A 124 -5.60 -12.48 0.28
N LEU A 125 -4.42 -13.09 0.31
CA LEU A 125 -3.55 -13.32 -0.85
C LEU A 125 -3.55 -14.79 -1.28
#